data_AF-A0A947LH12-F1
#
_entry.id   AF-A0A947LH12-F1
#
_cell.length_a   1.000
_cell.length_b   1.000
_cell.length_c   1.000
_cell.angle_alpha   90.00
_cell.angle_beta   90.00
_cell.angle_gamma   90.00
#
_symmetry.space_group_name_H-M   'P 1'
#
loop_
_entity.id
_entity.type
_entity.pdbx_description
1 polymer ?
#
loop_
_entity_poly.entity_id
_entity_poly.type
_entity_poly.pdbx_seq_one_letter_code
_entity_poly.pdbx_strand_id
1 'polypeptide(L)'
;MAEFFKTSVIWVVDFHYEGHPRRWYKALRSHEDPQQAMMEQLQDLYGKRATLVSVRRATEEEELQYLRGDTPKNAYCPTGR
;
A
#
# COMPACT_ATOMS: atom_id res chain seq x y z
N MET A 1 -3.92 22.67 7.51
CA MET A 1 -5.20 21.95 7.63
C MET A 1 -5.41 21.20 6.32
N ALA A 2 -5.48 19.87 6.40
CA ALA A 2 -5.37 18.98 5.26
C ALA A 2 -6.76 18.63 4.71
N GLU A 3 -7.21 19.37 3.70
CA GLU A 3 -8.51 19.17 3.05
C GLU A 3 -8.47 18.18 1.87
N PHE A 4 -7.34 17.51 1.65
CA PHE A 4 -7.15 16.54 0.56
C PHE A 4 -7.57 15.10 0.91
N PHE A 5 -8.02 14.83 2.14
CA PHE A 5 -8.38 13.48 2.60
C PHE A 5 -9.79 13.01 2.21
N LYS A 6 -10.58 13.84 1.50
CA LYS A 6 -12.01 13.57 1.30
C LYS A 6 -12.34 12.41 0.34
N THR A 7 -11.37 11.74 -0.29
CA THR A 7 -11.65 10.59 -1.19
C THR A 7 -10.46 9.63 -1.41
N SER A 8 -9.50 9.58 -0.48
CA SER A 8 -8.35 8.67 -0.57
C SER A 8 -8.52 7.56 0.45
N VAL A 9 -8.63 6.33 -0.02
CA VAL A 9 -8.74 5.12 0.81
C VAL A 9 -7.35 4.50 0.92
N ILE A 10 -6.96 4.09 2.13
CA ILE A 10 -5.73 3.33 2.31
C ILE A 10 -5.96 1.86 1.93
N TRP A 11 -5.06 1.32 1.12
CA TRP A 11 -5.04 -0.07 0.69
C TRP A 11 -3.79 -0.75 1.22
N VAL A 12 -3.99 -1.97 1.74
CA VAL A 12 -2.93 -2.89 2.12
C VAL A 12 -2.69 -3.82 0.95
N VAL A 13 -1.44 -3.83 0.48
CA VAL A 13 -1.00 -4.58 -0.69
C VAL A 13 0.04 -5.57 -0.21
N ASP A 14 -0.34 -6.84 -0.14
CA ASP A 14 0.58 -7.93 0.16
C ASP A 14 1.08 -8.52 -1.17
N PHE A 15 2.40 -8.58 -1.34
CA PHE A 15 3.05 -9.13 -2.53
C PHE A 15 4.33 -9.89 -2.16
N HIS A 16 4.69 -10.86 -2.97
CA HIS A 16 6.00 -11.52 -2.87
C HIS A 16 6.98 -10.82 -3.80
N TYR A 17 8.13 -10.41 -3.26
CA TYR A 17 9.26 -9.92 -4.04
C TYR A 17 10.41 -10.90 -3.88
N GLU A 18 10.83 -11.55 -4.96
CA GLU A 18 11.91 -12.56 -4.95
C GLU A 18 11.70 -13.69 -3.93
N GLY A 19 10.45 -14.08 -3.70
CA GLY A 19 10.08 -15.10 -2.70
C GLY A 19 9.97 -14.59 -1.25
N HIS A 20 10.23 -13.29 -1.01
CA HIS A 20 10.04 -12.68 0.31
C HIS A 20 8.69 -11.96 0.40
N PRO A 21 7.88 -12.21 1.45
CA PRO A 21 6.63 -11.50 1.65
C PRO A 21 6.89 -10.06 2.03
N ARG A 22 6.24 -9.14 1.31
CA ARG A 22 6.32 -7.70 1.53
C ARG A 22 4.92 -7.10 1.53
N ARG A 23 4.74 -6.08 2.38
CA ARG A 23 3.49 -5.36 2.53
C ARG A 23 3.69 -3.89 2.28
N TRP A 24 2.85 -3.32 1.42
CA TRP A 24 2.76 -1.89 1.17
C TRP A 24 1.44 -1.34 1.69
N TYR A 25 1.50 -0.09 2.15
CA TYR A 25 0.33 0.73 2.47
C TYR A 25 0.30 1.85 1.46
N LYS A 26 -0.79 1.95 0.70
CA LYS A 26 -0.92 2.97 -0.34
C LYS A 26 -2.27 3.65 -0.29
N ALA A 27 -2.24 4.98 -0.30
CA ALA A 27 -3.43 5.78 -0.50
C ALA A 27 -3.81 5.78 -2.00
N LEU A 28 -4.98 5.26 -2.33
CA LEU A 28 -5.55 5.31 -3.68
C LEU A 28 -6.93 5.96 -3.62
N ARG A 29 -7.36 6.55 -4.74
CA ARG A 29 -8.72 7.12 -4.81
C ARG A 29 -9.74 6.00 -4.82
N SER A 30 -10.89 6.21 -4.17
CA SER A 30 -11.96 5.21 -4.08
C SER A 30 -12.55 4.74 -5.42
N HIS A 31 -12.30 5.48 -6.51
CA HIS A 31 -12.83 5.19 -7.85
C HIS A 31 -11.84 4.39 -8.72
N GLU A 32 -10.61 4.17 -8.27
CA GLU A 32 -9.62 3.40 -9.03
C GLU A 32 -9.63 1.93 -8.60
N ASP A 33 -9.50 1.00 -9.55
CA ASP A 33 -9.31 -0.43 -9.28
C ASP A 33 -7.93 -0.66 -8.65
N PRO A 34 -7.86 -0.87 -7.33
CA PRO A 34 -6.57 -0.88 -6.63
C PRO A 34 -5.75 -2.12 -7.01
N GLN A 35 -6.41 -3.21 -7.37
CA GLN A 35 -5.74 -4.43 -7.80
C GLN A 35 -5.01 -4.23 -9.13
N GLN A 36 -5.64 -3.60 -10.12
CA GLN A 36 -5.01 -3.34 -11.42
C GLN A 36 -3.88 -2.33 -11.28
N ALA A 37 -4.14 -1.21 -10.60
CA ALA A 37 -3.13 -0.18 -10.37
C ALA A 37 -1.89 -0.73 -9.64
N MET A 38 -2.07 -1.66 -8.69
CA MET A 38 -0.95 -2.28 -7.96
C MET A 38 -0.24 -3.33 -8.81
N MET A 39 -0.97 -4.11 -9.61
CA MET A 39 -0.36 -5.07 -10.52
C MET A 39 0.51 -4.35 -11.55
N GLU A 40 0.02 -3.29 -12.18
CA GLU A 40 0.76 -2.47 -13.14
C GLU A 40 1.99 -1.83 -12.49
N GLN A 41 1.84 -1.27 -11.29
CA GLN A 41 2.97 -0.66 -10.58
C GLN A 41 4.02 -1.68 -10.15
N LEU A 42 3.62 -2.87 -9.68
CA LEU A 42 4.56 -3.95 -9.36
C LEU A 42 5.28 -4.45 -10.61
N GLN A 43 4.58 -4.52 -11.74
CA GLN A 43 5.17 -4.90 -13.02
C GLN A 43 6.14 -3.83 -13.55
N ASP A 44 5.81 -2.55 -13.42
CA ASP A 44 6.68 -1.43 -13.80
C ASP A 44 7.97 -1.40 -12.94
N LEU A 45 7.83 -1.53 -11.62
CA LEU A 45 8.96 -1.42 -10.69
C LEU A 45 9.84 -2.68 -10.62
N TYR A 46 9.21 -3.86 -10.58
CA TYR A 46 9.90 -5.12 -10.29
C TYR A 46 9.79 -6.14 -11.43
N GLY A 47 9.00 -5.86 -12.47
CA GLY A 47 8.78 -6.78 -13.58
C GLY A 47 8.20 -8.11 -13.11
N LYS A 48 8.84 -9.20 -13.53
CA LYS A 48 8.44 -10.58 -13.20
C LYS A 48 8.90 -11.05 -11.81
N ARG A 49 9.61 -10.21 -11.04
CA ARG A 49 10.16 -10.56 -9.71
C ARG A 49 9.17 -10.31 -8.58
N ALA A 50 8.11 -9.54 -8.84
CA ALA A 50 7.05 -9.30 -7.88
C ALA A 50 5.76 -10.00 -8.30
N THR A 51 5.15 -10.71 -7.37
CA THR A 51 3.84 -11.34 -7.54
C THR A 51 2.88 -10.76 -6.53
N LEU A 52 1.81 -10.13 -7.03
CA LEU A 52 0.73 -9.63 -6.18
C LEU A 52 0.02 -10.81 -5.51
N VAL A 53 -0.09 -10.79 -4.19
CA VAL A 53 -0.76 -11.85 -3.42
C VAL A 53 -2.17 -11.42 -3.07
N SER A 54 -2.33 -10.24 -2.48
CA SER A 54 -3.63 -9.72 -2.10
C SER A 54 -3.65 -8.20 -2.04
N VAL A 55 -4.78 -7.62 -2.40
CA VAL A 55 -5.07 -6.20 -2.22
C VAL A 55 -6.35 -6.11 -1.43
N ARG A 56 -6.26 -5.53 -0.23
CA ARG A 56 -7.42 -5.31 0.62
C ARG A 56 -7.47 -3.86 1.09
N ARG A 57 -8.67 -3.37 1.33
CA ARG A 57 -8.86 -2.07 1.97
C ARG A 57 -8.31 -2.15 3.40
N ALA A 58 -7.54 -1.14 3.81
CA ALA A 58 -7.11 -1.01 5.20
C ALA A 58 -8.34 -0.72 6.07
N THR A 59 -8.40 -1.32 7.25
CA THR A 59 -9.46 -1.02 8.22
C THR A 59 -9.33 0.43 8.69
N GLU A 60 -10.40 0.99 9.24
CA GLU A 60 -10.39 2.35 9.81
C GLU A 60 -9.30 2.51 10.89
N GLU A 61 -9.01 1.45 11.64
CA GLU A 61 -7.92 1.41 12.62
C GLU A 61 -6.53 1.45 11.96
N GLU A 62 -6.29 0.68 10.89
CA GLU A 62 -5.03 0.70 10.14
C GLU A 62 -4.83 2.04 9.41
N GLU A 63 -5.91 2.63 8.88
CA GLU A 63 -5.91 3.96 8.27
C GLU A 63 -5.58 5.03 9.30
N LEU A 64 -6.21 5.00 10.48
CA LEU A 64 -5.89 5.92 11.58
C LEU A 64 -4.45 5.75 12.08
N GLN A 65 -3.91 4.53 12.14
CA GLN A 65 -2.51 4.29 12.51
C GLN A 65 -1.53 4.81 11.46
N TYR A 66 -1.84 4.66 10.17
CA TYR A 66 -1.07 5.25 9.08
C TYR A 66 -1.11 6.79 9.14
N LEU A 67 -2.29 7.37 9.35
CA LEU A 67 -2.49 8.82 9.46
C LEU A 67 -1.84 9.42 10.71
N ARG A 68 -1.79 8.68 11.82
CA ARG A 68 -1.11 9.08 13.06
C ARG A 68 0.41 8.91 12.99
N GLY A 69 0.94 8.23 11.97
CA GLY A 69 2.36 7.86 11.89
C GLY A 69 2.76 6.81 12.93
N ASP A 70 1.78 6.15 13.56
CA ASP A 70 1.96 5.15 14.62
C ASP A 70 1.94 3.72 14.05
N THR A 71 2.25 3.57 12.76
CA THR A 71 2.45 2.24 12.19
C THR A 71 3.64 1.63 12.92
N PRO A 72 3.55 0.39 13.45
CA PRO A 72 4.74 -0.28 13.96
C PRO A 72 5.75 -0.27 12.82
N LYS A 73 6.93 0.30 13.08
CA LYS A 73 8.06 0.39 12.13
C LYS A 73 8.24 -0.98 11.49
N ASN A 74 7.65 -1.17 10.31
CA ASN A 74 7.96 -2.33 9.51
C ASN A 74 9.38 -2.07 9.07
N ALA A 75 10.34 -2.82 9.63
CA ALA A 75 11.78 -2.56 9.62
C ALA A 75 12.42 -2.51 8.20
N TYR A 76 11.61 -2.59 7.15
CA TYR A 76 12.00 -2.67 5.74
C TYR A 76 11.29 -1.65 4.82
N CYS A 77 10.73 -0.57 5.37
CA CYS A 77 10.29 0.60 4.59
C CYS A 77 11.42 1.67 4.57
N PRO A 78 12.25 1.75 3.51
CA PRO A 78 13.46 2.59 3.50
C PRO A 78 13.22 4.08 3.20
N THR A 79 11.97 4.53 3.04
CA THR A 79 11.65 5.94 2.80
C THR A 79 10.88 6.53 3.98
N GLY A 80 11.59 6.64 5.10
CA GLY A 80 11.34 7.69 6.10
C GLY A 80 12.25 8.86 5.78
N ARG A 81 11.68 9.94 5.24
CA ARG A 81 12.35 11.25 5.19
C ARG A 81 11.38 12.31 5.70
#